data_AF-A0A5C4XI58-F1
#
_entry.id   AF-A0A5C4XI58-F1
#
_cell.length_a   1.000
_cell.length_b   1.000
_cell.length_c   1.000
_cell.angle_alpha   90.00
_cell.angle_beta   90.00
_cell.angle_gamma   90.00
#
_symmetry.space_group_name_H-M   'P 1'
#
loop_
_entity.id
_entity.type
_entity.pdbx_description
1 polymer ?
#
loop_
_entity_poly.entity_id
_entity_poly.type
_entity_poly.pdbx_seq_one_letter_code
_entity_poly.pdbx_strand_id
1 'polypeptide(L)'
;MLTFSEHVRNKSPETQRRLYTLFQRAVKQGEIPALKLLTRFEIQGFKGQPRQVQNYAYTDGTAQQVSAWIERQEQTQKQNGFTVEQAQELTDAELNAAIQQQTKGSRKRKPKATKTTKKPASTNEEKTPEPIH
;
A
#
# COMPACT_ATOMS: atom_id res chain seq x y z
N MET A 1 -22.88 4.85 10.98
CA MET A 1 -21.47 5.34 10.87
C MET A 1 -20.56 4.18 11.19
N LEU A 2 -19.75 3.77 10.22
CA LEU A 2 -18.92 2.56 10.30
C LEU A 2 -17.45 2.94 10.13
N THR A 3 -16.56 2.18 10.78
CA THR A 3 -15.12 2.41 10.67
C THR A 3 -14.41 1.29 9.92
N PHE A 4 -13.33 1.64 9.24
CA PHE A 4 -12.52 0.68 8.51
C PHE A 4 -11.96 -0.41 9.43
N SER A 5 -11.53 -0.04 10.65
CA SER A 5 -11.03 -1.00 11.64
C SER A 5 -12.05 -2.09 11.99
N GLU A 6 -13.33 -1.74 12.11
CA GLU A 6 -14.38 -2.71 12.43
C GLU A 6 -14.57 -3.73 11.30
N HIS A 7 -14.46 -3.29 10.05
CA HIS A 7 -14.59 -4.13 8.87
C HIS A 7 -13.46 -5.16 8.72
N VAL A 8 -12.25 -4.82 9.16
CA VAL A 8 -11.07 -5.68 8.97
C VAL A 8 -10.66 -6.45 10.23
N ARG A 9 -11.28 -6.21 11.39
CA ARG A 9 -10.86 -6.78 12.68
C ARG A 9 -10.79 -8.31 12.70
N ASN A 10 -11.66 -8.98 11.96
CA ASN A 10 -11.74 -10.45 11.91
C ASN A 10 -10.81 -11.06 10.84
N LYS A 11 -10.09 -10.23 10.07
CA LYS A 11 -9.16 -10.68 9.03
C LYS A 11 -7.78 -10.95 9.62
N SER A 12 -6.96 -11.74 8.92
CA SER A 12 -5.57 -11.97 9.34
C SER A 12 -4.77 -10.66 9.36
N PRO A 13 -3.75 -10.53 10.23
CA PRO A 13 -2.94 -9.31 10.32
C PRO A 13 -2.28 -8.88 9.00
N GLU A 14 -1.87 -9.85 8.17
CA GLU A 14 -1.30 -9.59 6.85
C GLU A 14 -2.35 -8.97 5.90
N THR A 15 -3.55 -9.53 5.89
CA THR A 15 -4.68 -9.03 5.10
C THR A 15 -5.10 -7.64 5.58
N GLN A 16 -5.19 -7.39 6.88
CA GLN A 16 -5.49 -6.08 7.45
C GLN A 16 -4.50 -5.01 6.95
N ARG A 17 -3.19 -5.31 7.04
CA ARG A 17 -2.13 -4.39 6.59
C ARG A 17 -2.22 -4.07 5.10
N ARG A 18 -2.47 -5.08 4.27
CA ARG A 18 -2.61 -4.92 2.82
C ARG A 18 -3.85 -4.10 2.49
N LEU A 19 -5.01 -4.50 3.00
CA LEU A 19 -6.28 -3.81 2.80
C LEU A 19 -6.18 -2.35 3.24
N TYR A 20 -5.57 -2.08 4.40
CA TYR A 20 -5.35 -0.72 4.87
C TYR A 20 -4.55 0.12 3.87
N THR A 21 -3.44 -0.43 3.35
CA THR A 21 -2.59 0.28 2.37
C THR A 21 -3.33 0.58 1.08
N LEU A 22 -4.13 -0.37 0.59
CA LEU A 22 -4.94 -0.21 -0.62
C LEU A 22 -6.09 0.77 -0.40
N PHE A 23 -6.73 0.71 0.77
CA PHE A 23 -7.84 1.57 1.14
C PHE A 23 -7.39 3.03 1.22
N GLN A 24 -6.23 3.29 1.83
CA GLN A 24 -5.65 4.63 1.83
C GLN A 24 -5.40 5.18 0.41
N ARG A 25 -5.08 4.33 -0.56
CA ARG A 25 -4.91 4.75 -1.96
C ARG A 25 -6.25 5.07 -2.61
N ALA A 26 -7.24 4.18 -2.44
CA ALA A 26 -8.59 4.37 -2.96
C ALA A 26 -9.25 5.66 -2.43
N VAL A 27 -9.10 5.94 -1.13
CA VAL A 27 -9.58 7.20 -0.51
C VAL A 27 -8.86 8.41 -1.10
N LYS A 28 -7.53 8.36 -1.27
CA LYS A 28 -6.77 9.46 -1.88
C LYS A 28 -7.12 9.71 -3.35
N GLN A 29 -7.52 8.68 -4.06
CA GLN A 29 -7.96 8.77 -5.47
C GLN A 29 -9.42 9.22 -5.60
N GLY A 30 -10.16 9.35 -4.48
CA GLY A 30 -11.57 9.71 -4.50
C GLY A 30 -12.50 8.56 -4.88
N GLU A 31 -11.99 7.32 -4.98
CA GLU A 31 -12.81 6.14 -5.29
C GLU A 31 -13.73 5.80 -4.12
N ILE A 32 -13.22 5.92 -2.88
CA ILE A 32 -13.99 5.65 -1.67
C ILE A 32 -14.11 6.94 -0.85
N PRO A 33 -15.34 7.47 -0.66
CA PRO A 33 -15.55 8.62 0.21
C PRO A 33 -15.47 8.19 1.69
N ALA A 34 -14.34 8.51 2.33
CA ALA A 34 -14.11 8.24 3.75
C ALA A 34 -13.41 9.40 4.45
N LEU A 35 -13.78 9.65 5.70
CA LEU A 35 -13.18 10.65 6.58
C LEU A 35 -12.05 10.02 7.39
N LYS A 36 -10.87 10.64 7.33
CA LYS A 36 -9.73 10.23 8.14
C LYS A 36 -9.92 10.67 9.60
N LEU A 37 -9.88 9.73 10.53
CA LEU A 37 -10.03 9.98 11.96
C LEU A 37 -8.68 10.25 12.64
N LEU A 38 -8.73 10.98 13.75
CA LEU A 38 -7.59 11.12 14.67
C LEU A 38 -7.34 9.84 15.48
N THR A 39 -8.41 9.07 15.71
CA THR A 39 -8.37 7.76 16.37
C THR A 39 -7.45 6.83 15.61
N ARG A 40 -6.65 6.06 16.37
CA ARG A 40 -5.70 5.10 15.82
C ARG A 40 -6.10 3.69 16.21
N PHE A 41 -5.73 2.73 15.36
CA PHE A 41 -5.83 1.31 15.67
C PHE A 41 -4.52 0.61 15.29
N GLU A 42 -4.30 -0.57 15.82
CA GLU A 42 -3.07 -1.33 15.59
C GLU A 42 -3.20 -2.28 14.40
N ILE A 43 -2.17 -2.30 13.55
CA ILE A 43 -2.00 -3.29 12.49
C ILE A 43 -0.58 -3.86 12.56
N GLN A 44 -0.36 -5.01 11.93
CA GLN A 44 1.00 -5.56 11.81
C GLN A 44 1.81 -4.82 10.73
N GLY A 45 3.06 -4.48 11.04
CA GLY A 45 4.03 -3.87 10.13
C GLY A 45 4.75 -4.89 9.24
N PHE A 46 5.66 -4.43 8.38
CA PHE A 46 6.36 -5.28 7.39
C PHE A 46 7.23 -6.38 8.01
N LYS A 47 7.81 -6.12 9.19
CA LYS A 47 8.65 -7.09 9.92
C LYS A 47 7.91 -7.79 11.06
N GLY A 48 6.57 -7.84 10.99
CA GLY A 48 5.76 -8.47 12.03
C GLY A 48 5.54 -7.63 13.30
N GLN A 49 6.17 -6.46 13.42
CA GLN A 49 6.02 -5.57 14.58
C GLN A 49 4.68 -4.83 14.55
N PRO A 50 4.02 -4.61 15.70
CA PRO A 50 2.80 -3.81 15.77
C PRO A 50 3.05 -2.36 15.34
N ARG A 51 2.06 -1.76 14.69
CA ARG A 51 2.09 -0.36 14.22
C ARG A 51 0.73 0.28 14.38
N GLN A 52 0.71 1.46 14.99
CA GLN A 52 -0.50 2.29 15.01
C GLN A 52 -0.72 3.05 13.70
N VAL A 53 -1.95 3.02 13.22
CA VAL A 53 -2.39 3.70 12.00
C VAL A 53 -3.70 4.44 12.24
N GLN A 54 -3.96 5.50 11.47
CA GLN A 54 -5.20 6.28 11.58
C GLN A 54 -6.39 5.46 11.08
N ASN A 55 -7.50 5.55 11.81
CA ASN A 55 -8.75 4.95 11.37
C ASN A 55 -9.46 5.84 10.34
N TYR A 56 -10.42 5.26 9.63
CA TYR A 56 -11.25 5.96 8.67
C TYR A 56 -12.71 5.65 8.97
N ALA A 57 -13.55 6.66 8.92
CA ALA A 57 -15.00 6.52 9.01
C ALA A 57 -15.66 6.77 7.67
N TYR A 58 -16.76 6.11 7.43
CA TYR A 58 -17.59 6.31 6.25
C TYR A 58 -19.07 6.19 6.63
N THR A 59 -19.93 6.71 5.75
CA THR A 59 -21.37 6.67 5.95
C THR A 59 -21.90 5.26 5.69
N ASP A 60 -23.12 4.98 6.16
CA ASP A 60 -23.78 3.70 5.93
C ASP A 60 -24.05 3.46 4.42
N GLY A 61 -24.26 4.53 3.64
CA GLY A 61 -24.37 4.45 2.18
C GLY A 61 -23.07 4.01 1.49
N THR A 62 -21.92 4.43 2.01
CA THR A 62 -20.61 3.97 1.49
C THR A 62 -20.23 2.59 2.01
N ALA A 63 -20.88 2.08 3.07
CA ALA A 63 -20.49 0.82 3.70
C ALA A 63 -20.58 -0.38 2.74
N GLN A 64 -21.63 -0.44 1.91
CA GLN A 64 -21.76 -1.47 0.88
C GLN A 64 -20.63 -1.38 -0.15
N GLN A 65 -20.27 -0.16 -0.56
CA GLN A 65 -19.16 0.06 -1.48
C GLN A 65 -17.83 -0.39 -0.87
N VAL A 66 -17.58 -0.11 0.42
CA VAL A 66 -16.37 -0.59 1.11
C VAL A 66 -16.36 -2.10 1.21
N SER A 67 -17.47 -2.75 1.56
CA SER A 67 -17.57 -4.21 1.60
C SER A 67 -17.25 -4.83 0.24
N ALA A 68 -17.91 -4.38 -0.83
CA ALA A 68 -17.68 -4.87 -2.19
C ALA A 68 -16.24 -4.62 -2.66
N TRP A 69 -15.66 -3.48 -2.30
CA TRP A 69 -14.27 -3.17 -2.59
C TRP A 69 -13.32 -4.13 -1.88
N ILE A 70 -13.54 -4.44 -0.59
CA ILE A 70 -12.72 -5.40 0.16
C ILE A 70 -12.79 -6.78 -0.50
N GLU A 71 -13.99 -7.28 -0.80
CA GLU A 71 -14.18 -8.58 -1.44
C GLU A 71 -13.42 -8.68 -2.76
N ARG A 72 -13.47 -7.63 -3.59
CA ARG A 72 -12.71 -7.55 -4.83
C ARG A 72 -11.20 -7.62 -4.58
N GLN A 73 -10.68 -6.90 -3.58
CA GLN A 73 -9.24 -6.95 -3.25
C GLN A 73 -8.79 -8.33 -2.74
N GLU A 74 -9.66 -9.04 -2.02
CA GLU A 74 -9.42 -10.40 -1.55
C GLU A 74 -9.47 -11.43 -2.69
N GLN A 75 -10.45 -11.33 -3.60
CA GLN A 75 -10.54 -12.21 -4.78
C GLN A 75 -9.30 -12.10 -5.69
N THR A 76 -8.77 -10.88 -5.86
CA THR A 76 -7.56 -10.64 -6.67
C THR A 76 -6.33 -11.44 -6.16
N GLN A 77 -6.32 -11.90 -4.90
CA GLN A 77 -5.22 -12.71 -4.37
C GLN A 77 -5.30 -14.20 -4.75
N LYS A 78 -6.49 -14.70 -5.08
CA LYS A 78 -6.70 -16.14 -5.34
C LYS A 78 -6.14 -16.62 -6.68
N GLN A 79 -5.66 -15.72 -7.56
CA GLN A 79 -5.26 -16.05 -8.93
C GLN A 79 -3.77 -15.86 -9.21
N ASN A 80 -2.89 -16.32 -8.32
CA ASN A 80 -1.46 -16.48 -8.65
C ASN A 80 -1.15 -17.94 -9.01
N GLY A 81 -1.89 -18.47 -9.98
CA GLY A 81 -1.74 -19.84 -10.46
C GLY A 81 -3.05 -20.40 -11.00
N PHE A 82 -2.92 -21.41 -11.85
CA PHE A 82 -4.03 -22.24 -12.31
C PHE A 82 -3.90 -23.59 -11.62
N THR A 83 -5.02 -24.17 -11.19
CA THR A 83 -5.04 -25.60 -10.82
C THR A 83 -4.88 -26.45 -12.08
N VAL A 84 -4.48 -27.72 -11.92
CA VAL A 84 -4.33 -28.64 -13.06
C VAL A 84 -5.66 -28.77 -13.82
N GLU A 85 -6.77 -28.82 -13.10
CA GLU A 85 -8.13 -28.89 -13.68
C GLU A 85 -8.45 -27.63 -14.48
N GLN A 86 -8.21 -26.44 -13.93
CA GLN A 86 -8.40 -25.18 -14.65
C GLN A 86 -7.48 -25.07 -15.88
N ALA A 87 -6.26 -25.59 -15.80
CA ALA A 87 -5.35 -25.59 -16.95
C ALA A 87 -5.80 -26.53 -18.07
N GLN A 88 -6.52 -27.61 -17.74
CA GLN A 88 -7.10 -28.54 -18.69
C GLN A 88 -8.37 -27.99 -19.37
N GLU A 89 -9.07 -27.06 -18.72
CA GLU A 89 -10.25 -26.37 -19.28
C GLU A 89 -9.89 -25.20 -20.20
N LEU A 90 -8.62 -24.76 -20.23
CA LEU A 90 -8.15 -23.68 -21.09
C LEU A 90 -7.86 -24.18 -22.50
N THR A 91 -8.19 -23.37 -23.51
CA THR A 91 -7.72 -23.60 -24.87
C THR A 91 -6.21 -23.32 -24.98
N ASP A 92 -5.53 -23.93 -25.97
CA ASP A 92 -4.09 -23.71 -26.21
C ASP A 92 -3.73 -22.21 -26.39
N ALA A 93 -4.66 -21.43 -26.94
CA ALA A 93 -4.49 -19.99 -27.11
C ALA A 93 -4.52 -19.25 -25.76
N GLU A 94 -5.46 -19.61 -24.87
CA GLU A 94 -5.60 -19.02 -23.55
C GLU A 94 -4.47 -19.45 -22.60
N LEU A 95 -4.04 -20.71 -22.69
CA LEU A 95 -2.90 -21.23 -21.94
C LEU A 95 -1.60 -20.49 -22.34
N ASN A 96 -1.36 -20.30 -23.64
CA ASN A 96 -0.22 -19.52 -24.12
C ASN A 96 -0.27 -18.05 -23.67
N ALA A 97 -1.46 -17.44 -23.66
CA ALA A 97 -1.62 -16.07 -23.16
C ALA A 97 -1.32 -15.97 -21.64
N ALA A 98 -1.76 -16.95 -20.85
CA ALA A 98 -1.48 -17.03 -19.42
C ALA A 98 0.03 -17.21 -19.14
N ILE A 99 0.71 -18.08 -19.90
CA ILE A 99 2.17 -18.28 -19.81
C ILE A 99 2.93 -16.99 -20.16
N GLN A 100 2.51 -16.27 -21.20
CA GLN A 100 3.11 -14.98 -21.57
C GLN A 100 2.89 -13.88 -20.52
N GLN A 101 1.77 -13.91 -19.80
CA GLN A 101 1.51 -12.96 -18.71
C GLN A 101 2.39 -13.23 -17.49
N GLN A 102 2.61 -14.51 -17.13
CA GLN A 102 3.53 -14.87 -16.03
C GLN A 102 4.99 -14.53 -16.34
N THR A 103 5.44 -14.69 -17.58
CA THR A 103 6.83 -14.42 -17.97
C THR A 103 7.16 -12.94 -18.12
N LYS A 104 6.16 -12.06 -18.31
CA LYS A 104 6.30 -10.58 -18.30
C LYS A 104 6.43 -10.00 -16.89
N GLY A 105 7.26 -10.62 -16.06
CA GLY A 105 7.57 -10.15 -14.71
C GLY A 105 8.01 -8.68 -14.70
N SER A 106 7.46 -7.94 -13.74
CA SER A 106 7.68 -6.52 -13.44
C SER A 106 9.06 -6.01 -13.87
N ARG A 107 9.10 -5.21 -14.94
CA ARG A 107 10.33 -4.54 -15.41
C ARG A 107 10.93 -3.77 -14.23
N LYS A 108 12.00 -4.32 -13.63
CA LYS A 108 12.72 -3.67 -12.53
C LYS A 108 13.12 -2.27 -12.99
N ARG A 109 12.56 -1.23 -12.37
CA ARG A 109 12.96 0.16 -12.65
C ARG A 109 14.42 0.28 -12.22
N LYS A 110 15.31 0.64 -13.15
CA LYS A 110 16.71 0.94 -12.81
C LYS A 110 16.71 2.13 -11.84
N PRO A 111 17.47 2.09 -10.73
CA PRO A 111 17.61 3.23 -9.86
C PRO A 111 18.19 4.41 -10.66
N LYS A 112 17.56 5.58 -10.54
CA LYS A 112 18.08 6.83 -11.09
C LYS A 112 19.40 7.11 -10.36
N ALA A 113 20.50 7.22 -11.10
CA ALA A 113 21.80 7.56 -10.54
C ALA A 113 21.66 8.87 -9.74
N THR A 114 21.85 8.78 -8.43
CA THR A 114 21.91 9.94 -7.54
C THR A 114 23.18 10.69 -7.89
N LYS A 115 23.06 11.84 -8.59
CA LYS A 115 24.17 12.79 -8.68
C LYS A 115 24.41 13.33 -7.27
N THR A 116 25.47 12.86 -6.63
CA THR A 116 26.00 13.42 -5.39
C THR A 116 26.57 14.80 -5.71
N THR A 117 25.73 15.83 -5.71
CA THR A 117 26.21 17.21 -5.72
C THR A 117 26.76 17.48 -4.32
N LYS A 118 28.09 17.37 -4.16
CA LYS A 118 28.78 17.91 -2.99
C LYS A 118 28.40 19.38 -2.86
N LYS A 119 27.71 19.72 -1.77
CA LYS A 119 27.45 21.10 -1.36
C LYS A 119 28.81 21.75 -1.08
N PRO A 120 29.16 22.91 -1.65
CA PRO A 120 30.36 23.62 -1.24
C PRO A 120 30.17 24.06 0.22
N ALA A 121 31.19 23.80 1.04
CA ALA A 121 31.25 24.28 2.41
C ALA A 121 31.29 25.81 2.38
N SER A 122 30.28 26.46 2.95
CA SER A 122 30.33 27.87 3.29
C SER A 122 31.23 28.02 4.51
N THR A 123 32.46 28.47 4.32
CA THR A 123 33.32 28.95 5.41
C THR A 123 32.80 30.34 5.79
N ASN A 124 32.12 30.41 6.93
CA ASN A 124 31.80 31.68 7.58
C ASN A 124 33.10 32.24 8.17
N GLU A 125 33.46 33.46 7.79
CA GLU A 125 34.43 34.29 8.47
C GLU A 125 33.89 34.61 9.88
N GLU A 126 34.60 34.24 10.94
CA GLU A 126 34.34 34.74 12.28
C GLU A 126 35.57 35.48 12.80
N LYS A 127 35.35 36.77 13.01
CA LYS A 127 36.28 37.84 13.34
C LYS A 127 36.57 37.77 14.85
N THR A 128 37.81 37.47 15.21
CA THR A 128 38.34 37.54 16.58
C THR A 128 38.14 38.95 17.16
N PRO A 129 37.53 39.13 18.35
CA PRO A 129 37.61 40.41 19.06
C PRO A 129 38.92 40.49 19.87
N GLU A 130 39.59 41.64 19.80
CA GLU A 130 40.75 41.99 20.62
C GLU A 130 40.41 42.02 22.13
N PRO A 131 41.34 41.66 23.03
CA PRO A 131 41.13 41.81 24.46
C PRO A 131 41.39 43.26 24.90
N ILE A 132 40.45 43.80 25.67
CA ILE A 132 40.55 45.09 26.36
C ILE A 132 41.04 44.85 27.79
N HIS A 133 42.11 45.57 28.13
CA HIS A 133 42.74 45.84 29.45
C HIS A 133 43.35 44.70 30.26
#